data_AF-A0A0V0HPY1-F1
#
_entry.id   AF-A0A0V0HPY1-F1
#
_cell.length_a   1.000
_cell.length_b   1.000
_cell.length_c   1.000
_cell.angle_alpha   90.00
_cell.angle_beta   90.00
_cell.angle_gamma   90.00
#
_symmetry.space_group_name_H-M   'P 1'
#
loop_
_entity.id
_entity.type
_entity.pdbx_description
1 polymer ?
#
loop_
_entity_poly.entity_id
_entity_poly.type
_entity_poly.pdbx_seq_one_letter_code
_entity_poly.pdbx_strand_id
1 'polypeptide(L)' 'MAGRGKTLGSGTAKKATSRSSKAGLQFPVGRIARFLKAGKYAERVGAGAPVYLAAVLEYLAAEVNFVV' A
#
# COMPACT_ATOMS: atom_id res chain seq x y z
N MET A 1 -3.99 -24.14 -23.68
CA MET A 1 -4.82 -22.98 -23.29
C MET A 1 -3.94 -21.74 -23.27
N ALA A 2 -4.31 -20.76 -24.09
CA ALA A 2 -3.70 -19.44 -24.15
C ALA A 2 -4.06 -18.60 -22.91
N GLY A 3 -3.15 -17.71 -22.53
CA GLY A 3 -3.38 -16.74 -21.47
C GLY A 3 -2.18 -15.87 -21.13
N ARG A 4 -1.37 -15.46 -22.12
CA ARG A 4 -0.33 -14.43 -21.90
C ARG A 4 -1.00 -13.05 -21.91
N GLY A 5 -1.78 -12.79 -20.87
CA GLY A 5 -2.44 -11.50 -20.63
C GLY A 5 -1.62 -10.64 -19.68
N LYS A 6 -1.42 -9.37 -20.08
CA LYS A 6 -0.82 -8.25 -19.34
C LYS A 6 0.72 -8.17 -19.35
N THR A 7 1.23 -7.52 -20.40
CA THR A 7 2.49 -6.73 -20.45
C THR A 7 3.57 -7.15 -19.45
N LEU A 8 4.15 -8.33 -19.68
CA LEU A 8 5.44 -8.73 -19.12
C LEU A 8 6.46 -8.60 -20.25
N GLY A 9 6.85 -7.37 -20.60
CA GLY A 9 7.79 -7.15 -21.71
C GLY A 9 8.08 -5.70 -22.06
N SER A 10 9.36 -5.34 -21.95
CA SER A 10 10.13 -4.49 -22.89
C SER A 10 9.54 -3.15 -23.31
N GLY A 11 9.64 -2.17 -22.41
CA GLY A 11 9.71 -0.75 -22.74
C GLY A 11 10.30 -0.08 -21.51
N THR A 12 11.33 0.76 -21.67
CA THR A 12 12.10 1.44 -20.60
C THR A 12 11.33 1.46 -19.28
N ALA A 13 11.68 0.55 -18.36
CA ALA A 13 10.82 0.26 -17.21
C ALA A 13 10.51 1.55 -16.46
N LYS A 14 9.28 2.08 -16.62
CA LYS A 14 8.86 3.26 -15.88
C LYS A 14 9.07 2.96 -14.40
N LYS A 15 9.82 3.80 -13.71
CA LYS A 15 10.16 3.64 -12.29
C LYS A 15 8.86 3.34 -11.54
N ALA A 16 8.79 2.18 -10.90
CA ALA A 16 7.57 1.73 -10.25
C ALA A 16 7.19 2.75 -9.15
N THR A 17 6.04 3.41 -9.30
CA THR A 17 5.54 4.33 -8.28
C THR A 17 5.04 3.53 -7.08
N SER A 18 5.49 3.91 -5.88
CA SER A 18 5.08 3.24 -4.65
C SER A 18 3.58 3.44 -4.38
N ARG A 19 2.96 2.49 -3.66
CA ARG A 19 1.55 2.62 -3.24
C ARG A 19 1.32 3.80 -2.31
N SER A 20 2.30 4.13 -1.45
CA SER A 20 2.28 5.32 -0.60
C SER A 20 2.23 6.60 -1.45
N SER A 21 3.14 6.73 -2.43
CA SER A 21 3.20 7.89 -3.32
C SER A 21 1.94 8.03 -4.17
N LYS A 22 1.33 6.92 -4.61
CA LYS A 22 0.03 6.96 -5.33
C LYS A 22 -1.13 7.38 -4.42
N ALA A 23 -1.07 7.07 -3.13
CA ALA A 23 -2.09 7.40 -2.16
C ALA A 23 -1.90 8.77 -1.51
N GLY A 24 -0.77 9.45 -1.76
CA GLY A 24 -0.44 10.72 -1.11
C GLY A 24 -0.11 10.58 0.38
N LEU A 25 0.32 9.40 0.83
CA LEU A 25 0.61 9.10 2.24
C LEU A 25 2.11 9.03 2.49
N GLN A 26 2.57 9.57 3.62
CA GLN A 26 3.93 9.39 4.13
C GLN A 26 4.13 7.97 4.70
N PHE A 27 3.08 7.40 5.29
CA PHE A 27 3.17 6.09 5.92
C PHE A 27 3.31 4.97 4.86
N PRO A 28 4.07 3.89 5.19
CA PRO A 28 4.42 2.87 4.22
C PRO A 28 3.28 1.86 3.98
N VAL A 29 2.35 2.18 3.08
CA VAL A 29 1.22 1.32 2.66
C VAL A 29 1.67 -0.09 2.28
N GLY A 30 2.80 -0.20 1.58
CA GLY A 30 3.33 -1.50 1.15
C GLY A 30 3.72 -2.41 2.31
N ARG A 31 4.29 -1.82 3.38
CA ARG A 31 4.71 -2.54 4.58
C ARG A 31 3.51 -2.91 5.43
N ILE A 32 2.53 -2.01 5.57
CA ILE A 32 1.27 -2.28 6.27
C ILE A 32 0.53 -3.45 5.61
N ALA A 33 0.47 -3.50 4.28
CA ALA A 33 -0.12 -4.63 3.57
C ALA A 33 0.59 -5.97 3.89
N ARG A 34 1.92 -5.96 4.05
CA ARG A 34 2.67 -7.15 4.45
C ARG A 34 2.34 -7.56 5.89
N PHE A 35 2.24 -6.61 6.81
CA PHE A 35 1.89 -6.89 8.20
C PHE A 35 0.46 -7.41 8.35
N LEU A 36 -0.51 -6.89 7.58
CA LEU A 36 -1.87 -7.42 7.58
C LEU A 36 -1.94 -8.90 7.16
N LYS A 37 -1.12 -9.31 6.18
CA LYS A 37 -1.01 -10.71 5.77
C LYS A 37 -0.28 -11.57 6.80
N ALA A 38 0.83 -11.07 7.35
CA ALA A 38 1.61 -11.78 8.35
C ALA A 38 0.82 -12.01 9.65
N GLY A 39 0.00 -11.04 10.05
CA GLY A 39 -0.87 -11.12 11.23
C GLY A 39 -2.09 -12.02 11.05
N LYS A 40 -2.36 -12.55 9.85
CA LYS A 40 -3.49 -13.46 9.55
C LYS A 40 -4.86 -12.92 10.01
N TYR A 41 -5.07 -11.60 9.95
CA TYR A 41 -6.33 -10.97 10.39
C TYR A 41 -7.54 -11.35 9.54
N ALA A 42 -7.31 -11.78 8.29
CA ALA A 42 -8.32 -12.30 7.39
C ALA A 42 -7.65 -13.23 6.36
N GLU A 43 -8.44 -14.12 5.76
CA GLU A 43 -7.98 -14.98 4.67
C GLU A 43 -7.54 -14.16 3.43
N ARG A 44 -8.26 -13.07 3.14
CA ARG A 44 -7.93 -12.14 2.06
C ARG A 44 -7.94 -10.70 2.57
N VAL A 45 -6.95 -9.93 2.14
CA VAL A 45 -6.83 -8.51 2.45
C VAL A 45 -7.09 -7.71 1.17
N GLY A 46 -8.16 -6.92 1.16
CA GLY A 46 -8.50 -6.06 0.04
C GLY A 46 -7.42 -4.99 -0.22
N ALA A 47 -7.28 -4.55 -1.48
CA ALA A 47 -6.22 -3.62 -1.88
C ALA A 47 -6.31 -2.25 -1.18
N GLY A 48 -7.53 -1.81 -0.83
CA GLY A 48 -7.78 -0.55 -0.11
C GLY A 48 -7.54 -0.61 1.40
N ALA A 49 -7.60 -1.80 2.02
CA ALA A 49 -7.40 -1.96 3.46
C ALA A 49 -6.08 -1.37 3.99
N PRO A 50 -4.90 -1.67 3.39
CA PRO A 50 -3.64 -1.07 3.84
C PRO A 50 -3.53 0.43 3.55
N VAL A 51 -4.31 0.97 2.60
CA VAL A 51 -4.32 2.41 2.31
C VAL A 51 -5.11 3.14 3.38
N TYR A 52 -6.30 2.64 3.70
CA TYR A 52 -7.16 3.21 4.74
C TYR A 52 -6.46 3.17 6.10
N LEU A 53 -5.88 2.03 6.47
CA LEU A 53 -5.16 1.90 7.74
C LEU A 53 -3.94 2.83 7.80
N ALA A 54 -3.19 2.97 6.70
CA ALA A 54 -2.07 3.90 6.64
C ALA A 54 -2.52 5.36 6.85
N ALA A 55 -3.62 5.78 6.21
CA ALA A 55 -4.16 7.12 6.35
C ALA A 55 -4.59 7.43 7.79
N VAL A 56 -5.30 6.50 8.44
CA VAL A 56 -5.74 6.68 9.83
C VAL A 56 -4.53 6.75 10.78
N LEU A 57 -3.55 5.86 10.62
CA LEU A 57 -2.35 5.88 11.46
C LEU A 57 -1.52 7.15 11.25
N GLU A 58 -1.40 7.63 10.01
CA GLU A 58 -0.70 8.87 9.69
C GLU A 58 -1.41 10.09 10.30
N TYR A 59 -2.74 10.15 10.19
CA TYR A 59 -3.55 11.19 10.82
C TYR A 59 -3.35 11.22 12.34
N LEU A 60 -3.49 10.07 13.02
CA LEU A 60 -3.34 10.00 14.46
C LEU A 60 -1.91 10.38 14.90
N ALA A 61 -0.89 9.95 14.16
CA ALA A 61 0.49 10.33 14.45
C ALA A 61 0.73 11.83 14.25
N ALA A 62 0.13 12.42 13.20
CA ALA A 62 0.21 13.86 12.95
C ALA A 62 -0.50 14.65 14.06
N GLU A 63 -1.69 14.22 14.47
CA GLU A 63 -2.46 14.85 15.55
C GLU A 63 -1.65 14.85 16.87
N VAL A 64 -1.13 13.69 17.27
CA VAL A 64 -0.32 13.58 18.49
C VAL A 64 0.98 14.36 18.39
N ASN A 65 1.62 14.43 17.22
CA ASN A 65 2.90 15.14 17.08
C ASN A 65 2.73 16.66 16.87
N PHE A 66 1.53 17.13 16.52
CA PHE A 66 1.24 18.56 16.30
C PHE A 66 0.57 19.23 17.52
N VAL A 67 -0.10 18.46 18.39
CA VAL A 67 -0.88 18.99 19.52
C VAL A 67 -0.11 18.99 20.86
N VAL A 68 1.16 18.59 20.89
CA VAL A 68 2.11 18.80 22.02
C VAL A 68 3.28 19.67 21.62
#